data_AF-A0A9J7LSQ2-F1
#
_entry.id   AF-A0A9J7LSQ2-F1
#
_cell.length_a   1.000
_cell.length_b   1.000
_cell.length_c   1.000
_cell.angle_alpha   90.00
_cell.angle_beta   90.00
_cell.angle_gamma   90.00
#
_symmetry.space_group_name_H-M   'P 1'
#
loop_
_entity.id
_entity.type
_entity.pdbx_description
1 polymer ?
#
loop_
_entity_poly.entity_id
_entity_poly.type
_entity_poly.pdbx_seq_one_letter_code
_entity_poly.pdbx_strand_id
1 'polypeptide(L)'
;MEIEQQKNEEQASAPRESTGPLTNAVLHWLAHLICGSWEEVGRAANVSRAKVSKLRRLHQDDREEAAFQMLVHWRNSQARGNDAFRELATALESCGFNSVAKVLLRRKQSGLLLRSPSMGET
;
A
#
# COMPACT_ATOMS: atom_id res chain seq x y z
N MET A 1 31.26 4.46 38.92
CA MET A 1 30.45 3.26 38.60
C MET A 1 29.18 3.79 37.93
N GLU A 2 29.19 4.09 36.63
CA GLU A 2 29.27 3.12 35.50
C GLU A 2 28.06 2.17 35.64
N ILE A 3 27.07 2.15 34.75
CA ILE A 3 27.16 1.79 33.33
C ILE A 3 25.99 2.39 32.51
N GLU A 4 26.31 2.90 31.32
CA GLU A 4 25.45 3.15 30.16
C GLU A 4 24.58 1.95 29.77
N GLN A 5 23.36 2.17 29.27
CA GLN A 5 22.99 1.61 27.96
C GLN A 5 21.70 2.20 27.39
N GLN A 6 21.90 2.78 26.20
CA GLN A 6 20.95 3.09 25.15
C GLN A 6 19.79 2.10 25.03
N LYS A 7 18.57 2.64 24.95
CA LYS A 7 17.55 2.13 24.03
C LYS A 7 16.67 3.27 23.54
N ASN A 8 17.33 4.24 22.90
CA ASN A 8 16.71 5.03 21.85
C ASN A 8 16.50 4.09 20.68
N GLU A 9 15.25 3.70 20.40
CA GLU A 9 14.74 3.24 19.09
C GLU A 9 13.34 2.62 19.27
N GLU A 10 12.35 3.40 19.66
CA GLU A 10 10.97 3.07 19.27
C GLU A 10 10.15 4.34 19.17
N GLN A 11 10.59 5.22 18.26
CA GLN A 11 9.65 6.09 17.55
C GLN A 11 8.70 5.22 16.73
N ALA A 12 7.80 4.50 17.38
CA ALA A 12 6.57 4.04 16.76
C ALA A 12 5.67 5.27 16.63
N SER A 13 6.02 6.10 15.64
CA SER A 13 5.20 7.19 15.16
C SER A 13 3.77 6.69 15.07
N ALA A 14 2.86 7.46 15.65
CA ALA A 14 1.41 7.35 15.53
C ALA A 14 1.00 6.87 14.13
N PRO A 15 -0.18 6.24 13.95
CA PRO A 15 -0.78 6.02 12.65
C PRO A 15 -1.07 7.38 12.03
N ARG A 16 -0.04 8.02 11.48
CA ARG A 16 -0.11 9.14 10.57
C ARG A 16 -0.93 8.57 9.45
N GLU A 17 -2.21 8.91 9.46
CA GLU A 17 -3.09 8.76 8.31
C GLU A 17 -2.24 9.15 7.13
N SER A 18 -1.85 8.12 6.37
CA SER A 18 -0.78 8.27 5.42
C SER A 18 -1.40 9.11 4.31
N THR A 19 -1.20 10.42 4.40
CA THR A 19 -1.44 11.44 3.37
C THR A 19 -0.46 11.22 2.22
N GLY A 20 -0.31 9.97 1.81
CA GLY A 20 0.18 9.61 0.51
C GLY A 20 -1.03 9.57 -0.44
N PRO A 21 -0.79 9.64 -1.75
CA PRO A 21 -1.89 9.68 -2.70
C PRO A 21 -2.69 8.35 -2.74
N LEU A 22 -2.14 7.24 -2.21
CA LEU A 22 -2.81 5.93 -2.03
C LEU A 22 -3.40 5.79 -0.61
N THR A 23 -4.68 6.12 -0.46
CA THR A 23 -5.42 5.97 0.80
C THR A 23 -5.67 4.50 1.15
N ASN A 24 -5.88 4.20 2.43
CA ASN A 24 -6.19 2.84 2.89
C ASN A 24 -7.45 2.28 2.21
N ALA A 25 -8.43 3.13 1.88
CA ALA A 25 -9.61 2.72 1.13
C ALA A 25 -9.28 2.18 -0.27
N VAL A 26 -8.32 2.79 -0.98
CA VAL A 26 -7.85 2.29 -2.28
C VAL A 26 -7.11 0.97 -2.10
N LEU A 27 -6.28 0.85 -1.06
CA LEU A 27 -5.55 -0.39 -0.78
C LEU A 27 -6.48 -1.54 -0.39
N HIS A 28 -7.52 -1.31 0.39
CA HIS A 28 -8.54 -2.31 0.71
C HIS A 28 -9.30 -2.76 -0.54
N TRP A 29 -9.73 -1.80 -1.36
CA TRP A 29 -10.39 -2.12 -2.63
C TRP A 29 -9.49 -2.95 -3.56
N LEU A 30 -8.20 -2.62 -3.64
CA LEU A 30 -7.24 -3.41 -4.40
C LEU A 30 -7.03 -4.80 -3.77
N ALA A 31 -6.89 -4.88 -2.45
CA ALA A 31 -6.71 -6.13 -1.71
C ALA A 31 -7.86 -7.10 -1.98
N HIS A 32 -9.11 -6.62 -1.95
CA HIS A 32 -10.28 -7.41 -2.29
C HIS A 32 -10.21 -7.98 -3.72
N LEU A 33 -9.72 -7.20 -4.69
CA LEU A 33 -9.61 -7.61 -6.09
C LEU A 33 -8.44 -8.56 -6.36
N ILE A 34 -7.33 -8.40 -5.64
CA ILE A 34 -6.11 -9.20 -5.85
C ILE A 34 -5.97 -10.32 -4.83
N CYS A 35 -6.90 -10.51 -3.88
CA CYS A 35 -6.78 -11.50 -2.79
C CYS A 35 -6.54 -12.94 -3.29
N GLY A 36 -6.89 -13.26 -4.54
CA GLY A 36 -6.58 -14.54 -5.18
C GLY A 36 -5.13 -14.67 -5.69
N SER A 37 -4.49 -13.56 -6.08
CA SER A 37 -3.18 -13.52 -6.74
C SER A 37 -2.22 -12.51 -6.09
N TRP A 38 -2.45 -12.17 -4.83
CA TRP A 38 -1.70 -11.12 -4.13
C TRP A 38 -0.21 -11.48 -4.00
N GLU A 39 0.16 -12.76 -3.93
CA GLU A 39 1.56 -13.20 -3.92
C GLU A 39 2.28 -12.91 -5.25
N GLU A 40 1.55 -12.98 -6.37
CA GLU A 40 2.08 -12.63 -7.69
C GLU A 40 2.19 -11.12 -7.85
N VAL A 41 1.14 -10.39 -7.45
CA VAL A 41 1.14 -8.92 -7.46
C VAL A 41 2.24 -8.37 -6.57
N GLY A 42 2.44 -8.93 -5.38
CA GLY A 42 3.51 -8.53 -4.47
C GLY A 42 4.91 -8.74 -5.06
N ARG A 43 5.12 -9.86 -5.77
CA ARG A 43 6.38 -10.10 -6.50
C ARG A 43 6.59 -9.11 -7.64
N ALA A 44 5.55 -8.85 -8.44
CA ALA A 44 5.60 -7.85 -9.51
C ALA A 44 5.84 -6.44 -8.96
N ALA A 45 5.33 -6.15 -7.76
CA ALA A 45 5.54 -4.91 -7.03
C ALA A 45 6.89 -4.84 -6.27
N ASN A 46 7.82 -5.78 -6.51
CA ASN A 46 9.13 -5.85 -5.84
C ASN A 46 9.09 -6.04 -4.32
N VAL A 47 8.00 -6.58 -3.78
CA VAL A 47 7.96 -6.99 -2.37
C VAL A 47 8.81 -8.25 -2.18
N SER A 48 9.72 -8.21 -1.21
CA SER A 48 10.61 -9.33 -0.93
C SER A 48 9.86 -10.63 -0.66
N ARG A 49 10.32 -11.73 -1.26
CA ARG A 49 9.73 -13.08 -1.12
C ARG A 49 9.61 -13.51 0.35
N ALA A 50 10.57 -13.12 1.18
CA ALA A 50 10.54 -13.39 2.62
C ALA A 50 9.35 -12.70 3.29
N LYS A 51 9.04 -11.47 2.90
CA LYS A 51 7.90 -10.70 3.42
C LYS A 51 6.57 -11.29 2.96
N VAL A 52 6.44 -11.62 1.68
CA VAL A 52 5.26 -12.31 1.13
C VAL A 52 5.01 -13.63 1.87
N SER A 53 6.06 -14.43 2.06
CA SER A 53 5.96 -15.70 2.79
C SER A 53 5.55 -15.49 4.26
N LYS A 54 6.04 -14.44 4.91
CA LYS A 54 5.65 -14.08 6.29
C LYS A 54 4.17 -13.68 6.35
N LEU A 55 3.71 -12.83 5.45
CA LEU A 55 2.31 -12.39 5.37
C LEU A 55 1.37 -13.56 5.10
N ARG A 56 1.77 -14.49 4.23
CA ARG A 56 0.99 -15.69 3.94
C ARG A 56 0.80 -16.58 5.17
N ARG A 57 1.85 -16.72 6.00
CA ARG A 57 1.76 -17.49 7.25
C ARG A 57 0.95 -16.75 8.31
N LEU A 58 1.06 -15.43 8.36
CA LEU A 58 0.36 -14.60 9.35
C LEU A 58 -1.14 -14.50 9.07
N HIS A 59 -1.52 -14.45 7.80
CA HIS A 59 -2.90 -14.26 7.31
C HIS A 59 -3.30 -15.42 6.39
N GLN A 60 -3.10 -16.65 6.86
CA GLN A 60 -3.43 -17.85 6.08
C GLN A 60 -4.95 -18.02 5.89
N ASP A 61 -5.74 -17.55 6.85
CA ASP A 61 -7.21 -17.61 6.84
C ASP A 61 -7.81 -16.40 6.08
N ASP A 62 -7.16 -15.24 6.19
CA ASP A 62 -7.63 -13.97 5.62
C ASP A 62 -6.73 -13.49 4.47
N ARG A 63 -6.95 -14.05 3.27
CA ARG A 63 -6.18 -13.65 2.07
C ARG A 63 -6.34 -12.18 1.70
N GLU A 64 -7.50 -11.60 1.99
CA GLU A 64 -7.75 -10.17 1.77
C GLU A 64 -6.87 -9.32 2.70
N GLU A 65 -6.80 -9.66 3.99
CA GLU A 65 -5.93 -8.97 4.94
C GLU A 65 -4.45 -9.16 4.57
N ALA A 66 -4.06 -10.36 4.11
CA ALA A 66 -2.71 -10.62 3.61
C ALA A 66 -2.35 -9.68 2.45
N ALA A 67 -3.27 -9.51 1.50
CA ALA A 67 -3.11 -8.64 0.35
C ALA A 67 -3.06 -7.17 0.76
N PHE A 68 -3.91 -6.74 1.70
CA PHE A 68 -3.93 -5.39 2.24
C PHE A 68 -2.61 -5.05 2.94
N GLN A 69 -2.16 -5.90 3.87
CA GLN A 69 -0.88 -5.73 4.56
C GLN A 69 0.30 -5.71 3.58
N MET A 70 0.26 -6.53 2.52
CA MET A 70 1.27 -6.53 1.47
C MET A 70 1.31 -5.18 0.74
N LEU A 71 0.16 -4.65 0.35
CA LEU A 71 0.03 -3.36 -0.34
C LEU A 71 0.44 -2.18 0.56
N VAL A 72 0.08 -2.22 1.84
CA VAL A 72 0.50 -1.23 2.84
C VAL A 72 2.02 -1.25 2.99
N HIS A 73 2.62 -2.44 3.07
CA HIS A 73 4.06 -2.57 3.16
C HIS A 73 4.75 -2.05 1.91
N TRP A 74 4.27 -2.44 0.72
CA TRP A 74 4.77 -1.94 -0.55
C TRP A 74 4.72 -0.40 -0.60
N ARG A 75 3.59 0.21 -0.23
CA ARG A 75 3.45 1.68 -0.17
C ARG A 75 4.49 2.31 0.75
N ASN A 76 4.73 1.72 1.91
CA ASN A 76 5.71 2.23 2.88
C ASN A 76 7.16 2.05 2.41
N SER A 77 7.42 1.06 1.54
CA SER A 77 8.74 0.83 0.93
C SER A 77 9.03 1.74 -0.27
N GLN A 78 8.04 2.48 -0.78
CA GLN A 78 8.22 3.38 -1.90
C GLN A 78 9.00 4.64 -1.51
N ALA A 79 9.95 5.03 -2.36
CA ALA A 79 10.70 6.27 -2.19
C ALA A 79 9.78 7.48 -2.34
N ARG A 80 9.96 8.50 -1.50
CA ARG A 80 9.22 9.77 -1.60
C ARG A 80 9.53 10.43 -2.96
N GLY A 81 8.50 10.66 -3.76
CA GLY A 81 8.60 11.28 -5.09
C GLY A 81 8.49 10.30 -6.27
N ASN A 82 8.45 8.98 -6.01
CA ASN A 82 8.17 8.02 -7.08
C ASN A 82 6.67 7.96 -7.42
N ASP A 83 6.35 7.69 -8.69
CA ASP A 83 4.98 7.49 -9.16
C ASP A 83 4.43 6.13 -8.68
N ALA A 84 4.18 6.00 -7.38
CA ALA A 84 3.67 4.77 -6.75
C ALA A 84 2.43 4.23 -7.49
N PHE A 85 1.53 5.11 -7.93
CA PHE A 85 0.38 4.73 -8.75
C PHE A 85 0.75 4.02 -10.05
N ARG A 86 1.80 4.48 -10.72
CA ARG A 86 2.24 3.93 -12.00
C ARG A 86 2.97 2.61 -11.81
N GLU A 87 3.79 2.50 -10.78
CA GLU A 87 4.43 1.24 -10.42
C GLU A 87 3.40 0.17 -10.03
N LEU A 88 2.43 0.51 -9.19
CA LEU A 88 1.38 -0.42 -8.81
C LEU A 88 0.51 -0.79 -10.01
N ALA A 89 0.17 0.18 -10.86
CA ALA A 89 -0.55 -0.09 -12.10
C ALA A 89 0.23 -1.06 -13.00
N THR A 90 1.54 -0.88 -13.14
CA THR A 90 2.39 -1.74 -13.97
C THR A 90 2.45 -3.17 -13.40
N ALA A 91 2.56 -3.30 -12.07
CA ALA A 91 2.52 -4.59 -11.39
C ALA A 91 1.17 -5.29 -11.58
N LEU A 92 0.07 -4.55 -11.46
CA LEU A 92 -1.29 -5.05 -11.71
C LEU A 92 -1.48 -5.47 -13.17
N GLU A 93 -0.96 -4.70 -14.14
CA GLU A 93 -1.01 -5.04 -15.57
C GLU A 93 -0.25 -6.34 -15.87
N SER A 94 0.94 -6.53 -15.29
CA SER A 94 1.69 -7.79 -15.42
C SER A 94 0.94 -9.00 -14.88
N CYS A 95 0.13 -8.81 -13.84
CA CYS A 95 -0.68 -9.87 -13.26
C CYS A 95 -2.07 -10.03 -13.93
N GLY A 96 -2.34 -9.32 -15.03
CA GLY A 96 -3.60 -9.41 -15.78
C GLY A 96 -4.73 -8.52 -15.27
N PHE A 97 -4.50 -7.70 -14.23
CA PHE A 97 -5.48 -6.76 -13.68
C PHE A 97 -5.48 -5.41 -14.41
N ASN A 98 -5.46 -5.42 -15.75
CA ASN A 98 -5.37 -4.22 -16.57
C ASN A 98 -6.52 -3.23 -16.34
N SER A 99 -7.74 -3.74 -16.15
CA SER A 99 -8.91 -2.93 -15.83
C SER A 99 -8.74 -2.18 -14.50
N VAL A 100 -8.16 -2.84 -13.50
CA VAL A 100 -7.92 -2.28 -12.17
C VAL A 100 -6.82 -1.22 -12.22
N ALA A 101 -5.72 -1.51 -12.93
CA ALA A 101 -4.62 -0.57 -13.18
C ALA A 101 -5.10 0.71 -13.87
N LYS A 102 -5.94 0.60 -14.91
CA LYS A 102 -6.55 1.74 -15.60
C LYS A 102 -7.45 2.56 -14.68
N VAL A 103 -8.27 1.89 -13.85
CA VAL A 103 -9.11 2.58 -12.86
C VAL A 103 -8.25 3.32 -11.85
N LEU A 104 -7.17 2.71 -11.37
CA LEU A 104 -6.23 3.30 -10.43
C LEU A 104 -5.56 4.56 -11.00
N LEU A 105 -5.08 4.49 -12.25
CA LEU A 105 -4.48 5.63 -12.96
C LEU A 105 -5.49 6.73 -13.30
N ARG A 106 -6.74 6.38 -13.62
CA ARG A 106 -7.82 7.37 -13.78
C ARG A 106 -8.15 8.06 -12.45
N ARG A 107 -8.16 7.32 -11.34
CA ARG A 107 -8.39 7.86 -10.00
C ARG A 107 -7.27 8.81 -9.56
N LYS A 108 -6.02 8.55 -9.98
CA LYS A 108 -4.88 9.48 -9.82
C LYS A 108 -5.12 10.78 -10.60
N GLN A 109 -5.50 10.68 -11.87
CA GLN A 109 -5.70 11.82 -12.77
C GLN A 109 -6.91 12.68 -12.39
N SER A 110 -7.95 12.08 -11.82
CA SER A 110 -9.16 12.82 -11.45
C SER A 110 -9.01 13.71 -10.22
N GLY A 111 -7.89 13.63 -9.46
CA GLY A 111 -7.65 14.48 -8.29
C GLY A 111 -8.76 14.43 -7.22
N LEU A 112 -9.66 13.44 -7.31
CA LEU A 112 -10.98 13.46 -6.65
C LEU A 112 -10.89 13.21 -5.14
N LEU A 113 -9.69 12.99 -4.60
CA LEU A 113 -9.44 12.81 -3.16
C LEU A 113 -8.54 13.91 -2.57
N LEU A 114 -8.38 15.07 -3.23
CA LEU A 114 -7.74 16.24 -2.60
C LEU A 114 -8.68 17.45 -2.45
N ARG A 115 -9.85 17.46 -3.09
CA ARG A 115 -10.80 18.56 -2.97
C ARG A 115 -12.05 18.09 -2.26
N SER A 116 -11.98 18.02 -0.94
CA SER A 116 -13.15 18.35 -0.13
C SER A 116 -13.69 19.68 -0.67
N PRO A 117 -14.96 19.76 -1.12
CA PRO A 117 -15.57 21.04 -1.37
C PRO A 117 -15.55 21.79 -0.03
N SER A 118 -14.73 22.83 0.03
CA SER A 118 -14.81 23.85 1.07
C SER A 118 -16.19 24.51 0.94
N MET A 119 -17.19 23.89 1.55
CA MET A 119 -18.46 24.53 1.86
C MET A 119 -18.19 25.42 3.06
N GLY A 120 -17.98 26.71 2.79
CA GLY A 120 -17.74 27.70 3.83
C GLY A 120 -17.22 29.04 3.31
N GLU A 121 -17.68 29.47 2.13
CA GLU A 121 -17.69 30.89 1.78
C GLU A 121 -19.14 31.36 1.80
N THR A 122 -19.53 32.00 2.91
CA THR A 122 -20.31 33.25 3.00
C THR A 122 -20.49 33.61 4.47
#